data_AF-A0A4Z0QDW7-F1
#
_entry.id   AF-A0A4Z0QDW7-F1
#
_cell.length_a   1.000
_cell.length_b   1.000
_cell.length_c   1.000
_cell.angle_alpha   90.00
_cell.angle_beta   90.00
_cell.angle_gamma   90.00
#
_symmetry.space_group_name_H-M   'P 1'
#
loop_
_entity.id
_entity.type
_entity.pdbx_description
1 polymer ?
#
loop_
_entity_poly.entity_id
_entity_poly.type
_entity_poly.pdbx_seq_one_letter_code
_entity_poly.pdbx_strand_id
1 'polypeptide(L)'
;MHGLSTSSTDDFTPYIIRVNFDEIKPMELARMLMRYNKLRRPRLLIDCQSLRCLRTRGVAYFASQLLTLQASGAKVLLRNVDPVLHRTLQVLHLDKVFQIDLSGLEASAAHPTPSVSMGAA
;
A
#
# COMPACT_ATOMS: atom_id res chain seq x y z
N MET A 1 2.09 42.83 -5.27
CA MET A 1 1.61 41.76 -6.16
C MET A 1 1.56 40.47 -5.37
N HIS A 2 0.37 39.87 -5.24
CA HIS A 2 0.10 38.70 -4.42
C HIS A 2 0.70 37.43 -5.06
N GLY A 3 1.53 36.71 -4.30
CA GLY A 3 1.83 35.30 -4.55
C GLY A 3 1.10 34.47 -3.50
N LEU A 4 -0.11 34.03 -3.84
CA LEU A 4 -0.92 33.12 -3.02
C LEU A 4 -0.15 31.82 -2.82
N SER A 5 0.34 31.58 -1.61
CA SER A 5 0.71 30.24 -1.15
C SER A 5 -0.58 29.42 -1.09
N THR A 6 -0.90 28.73 -2.19
CA THR A 6 -1.89 27.64 -2.18
C THR A 6 -1.27 26.48 -1.42
N SER A 7 -1.24 26.57 -0.08
CA SER A 7 -1.25 25.37 0.74
C SER A 7 -2.61 24.73 0.51
N SER A 8 -2.73 23.99 -0.58
CA SER A 8 -3.87 23.14 -0.86
C SER A 8 -3.92 22.11 0.25
N THR A 9 -4.59 22.44 1.36
CA THR A 9 -5.18 21.48 2.27
C THR A 9 -6.24 20.75 1.45
N ASP A 10 -5.77 19.83 0.60
CA ASP A 10 -6.51 18.85 -0.18
C ASP A 10 -7.66 18.34 0.71
N ASP A 11 -8.84 18.24 0.12
CA ASP A 11 -10.05 17.70 0.73
C ASP A 11 -9.87 16.23 1.17
N PHE A 12 -9.23 16.04 2.32
CA PHE A 12 -8.92 14.72 2.87
C PHE A 12 -9.95 14.30 3.91
N THR A 13 -10.32 13.03 3.89
CA THR A 13 -10.93 12.40 5.07
C THR A 13 -9.85 12.28 6.16
N PRO A 14 -10.09 12.77 7.39
CA PRO A 14 -9.11 12.69 8.48
C PRO A 14 -8.89 11.25 9.00
N TYR A 15 -9.73 10.31 8.59
CA TYR A 15 -9.66 8.91 9.00
C TYR A 15 -9.03 8.02 7.92
N ILE A 16 -8.30 7.00 8.38
CA ILE A 16 -7.72 5.94 7.55
C ILE A 16 -8.61 4.71 7.68
N ILE A 17 -9.03 4.15 6.54
CA ILE A 17 -9.83 2.92 6.48
C ILE A 17 -8.87 1.75 6.28
N ARG A 18 -8.87 0.78 7.21
CA ARG A 18 -8.13 -0.46 7.05
C ARG A 18 -8.91 -1.39 6.13
N VAL A 19 -8.21 -1.97 5.15
CA VAL A 19 -8.83 -2.77 4.11
C VAL A 19 -8.09 -4.11 3.97
N ASN A 20 -8.84 -5.21 4.07
CA ASN A 20 -8.34 -6.56 3.82
C ASN A 20 -8.89 -7.10 2.50
N PHE A 21 -8.04 -7.21 1.47
CA PHE A 21 -8.42 -7.70 0.14
C PHE A 21 -8.84 -9.18 0.10
N ASP A 22 -8.57 -9.94 1.15
CA ASP A 22 -9.05 -11.32 1.24
C ASP A 22 -10.50 -11.42 1.75
N GLU A 23 -10.98 -10.38 2.43
CA GLU A 23 -12.31 -10.35 3.05
C GLU A 23 -13.29 -9.50 2.27
N ILE A 24 -12.79 -8.49 1.54
CA ILE A 24 -13.61 -7.58 0.75
C ILE A 24 -13.36 -7.75 -0.74
N LYS A 25 -14.40 -7.50 -1.55
CA LYS A 25 -14.28 -7.39 -2.99
C LYS A 25 -13.85 -5.95 -3.35
N PRO A 26 -12.63 -5.72 -3.85
CA PRO A 26 -12.14 -4.34 -4.03
C PRO A 26 -12.94 -3.55 -5.08
N MET A 27 -13.57 -4.23 -6.05
CA MET A 27 -14.50 -3.59 -6.99
C MET A 27 -15.77 -3.06 -6.32
N GLU A 28 -16.34 -3.76 -5.34
CA GLU A 28 -17.52 -3.29 -4.61
C GLU A 28 -17.15 -2.07 -3.75
N LEU A 29 -15.98 -2.12 -3.11
CA LEU A 29 -15.42 -0.97 -2.41
C LEU A 29 -15.20 0.22 -3.37
N ALA A 30 -14.58 0.02 -4.52
CA ALA A 30 -14.36 1.09 -5.50
C ALA A 30 -15.69 1.75 -5.94
N ARG A 31 -16.72 0.96 -6.25
CA ARG A 31 -18.05 1.50 -6.59
C ARG A 31 -18.67 2.27 -5.43
N MET A 32 -18.53 1.75 -4.21
CA MET A 32 -18.97 2.42 -3.00
C MET A 32 -18.27 3.79 -2.87
N LEU A 33 -16.94 3.80 -2.96
CA LEU A 33 -16.15 5.03 -2.90
C LEU A 33 -16.57 6.02 -3.97
N MET A 34 -16.71 5.61 -5.24
CA MET A 34 -17.18 6.48 -6.32
C MET A 34 -18.55 7.12 -6.04
N ARG A 35 -19.47 6.41 -5.37
CA ARG A 35 -20.79 6.94 -4.99
C ARG A 35 -20.71 7.98 -3.87
N TYR A 36 -19.80 7.79 -2.91
CA TYR A 36 -19.64 8.69 -1.77
C TYR A 36 -18.60 9.81 -2.00
N ASN A 37 -17.88 9.79 -3.13
CA ASN A 37 -16.74 10.68 -3.43
C ASN A 37 -17.14 12.13 -3.81
N LYS A 38 -18.23 12.67 -3.26
CA LYS A 38 -18.66 14.03 -3.63
C LYS A 38 -17.71 15.12 -3.10
N LEU A 39 -16.96 14.88 -2.03
CA LEU A 39 -16.15 15.94 -1.40
C LEU A 39 -14.85 15.49 -0.72
N ARG A 40 -14.54 14.20 -0.53
CA ARG A 40 -13.30 13.82 0.20
C ARG A 40 -12.67 12.53 -0.34
N ARG A 41 -11.37 12.60 -0.64
CA ARG A 41 -10.56 11.46 -1.10
C ARG A 41 -10.26 10.54 0.09
N PRO A 42 -10.81 9.31 0.14
CA PRO A 42 -10.60 8.40 1.25
C PRO A 42 -9.16 7.88 1.29
N ARG A 43 -8.61 7.74 2.51
CA ARG A 43 -7.29 7.13 2.73
C ARG A 43 -7.47 5.67 3.12
N LEU A 44 -6.96 4.75 2.31
CA LEU A 44 -7.02 3.32 2.55
C LEU A 44 -5.65 2.81 3.00
N LEU A 45 -5.63 2.04 4.09
CA LEU A 45 -4.45 1.33 4.57
C LEU A 45 -4.64 -0.16 4.29
N ILE A 46 -3.72 -0.75 3.52
CA ILE A 46 -3.72 -2.16 3.18
C ILE A 46 -2.48 -2.79 3.81
N ASP A 47 -2.71 -3.76 4.69
CA ASP A 47 -1.64 -4.59 5.26
C ASP A 47 -1.31 -5.72 4.30
N CYS A 48 -0.08 -5.75 3.80
CA CYS A 48 0.41 -6.73 2.82
C CYS A 48 1.02 -7.98 3.47
N GLN A 49 1.14 -8.05 4.81
CA GLN A 49 1.88 -9.12 5.49
C GLN A 49 1.29 -10.52 5.24
N SER A 50 -0.04 -10.62 5.16
CA SER A 50 -0.75 -11.91 5.12
C SER A 50 -1.80 -12.02 4.01
N LEU A 51 -1.69 -11.22 2.94
CA LEU A 51 -2.69 -11.24 1.86
C LEU A 51 -2.61 -12.56 1.07
N ARG A 52 -3.64 -13.38 1.20
CA ARG A 52 -3.82 -14.63 0.45
C ARG A 52 -4.03 -14.36 -1.04
N CYS A 53 -4.63 -13.24 -1.42
CA CYS A 53 -4.82 -12.87 -2.82
C CYS A 53 -3.48 -12.74 -3.59
N LEU A 54 -2.41 -12.26 -2.94
CA LEU A 54 -1.06 -12.23 -3.52
C LEU A 54 -0.53 -13.64 -3.78
N ARG A 55 -0.73 -14.56 -2.84
CA ARG A 55 -0.26 -15.95 -2.94
C ARG A 55 -1.07 -16.78 -3.95
N THR A 56 -2.36 -16.53 -4.06
CA THR A 56 -3.29 -17.37 -4.84
C THR A 56 -3.53 -16.83 -6.25
N ARG A 57 -3.46 -15.52 -6.47
CA ARG A 57 -3.76 -14.86 -7.75
C ARG A 57 -2.60 -14.04 -8.30
N GLY A 58 -1.52 -13.90 -7.53
CA GLY A 58 -0.31 -13.21 -7.94
C GLY A 58 -0.39 -11.68 -7.84
N VAL A 59 0.75 -11.05 -8.11
CA VAL A 59 0.94 -9.60 -7.97
C VAL A 59 0.14 -8.81 -9.02
N ALA A 60 -0.03 -9.33 -10.24
CA ALA A 60 -0.79 -8.66 -11.28
C ALA A 60 -2.27 -8.47 -10.89
N TYR A 61 -2.89 -9.49 -10.29
CA TYR A 61 -4.24 -9.38 -9.76
C TYR A 61 -4.31 -8.31 -8.67
N PHE A 62 -3.39 -8.36 -7.69
CA PHE A 62 -3.33 -7.37 -6.62
C PHE A 62 -3.17 -5.94 -7.16
N ALA A 63 -2.23 -5.71 -8.09
CA ALA A 63 -2.01 -4.42 -8.73
C ALA A 63 -3.27 -3.89 -9.43
N SER A 64 -4.00 -4.75 -10.16
CA SER A 64 -5.26 -4.35 -10.80
C SER A 64 -6.33 -3.88 -9.79
N GLN A 65 -6.42 -4.53 -8.63
CA GLN A 65 -7.35 -4.12 -7.58
C GLN A 65 -6.93 -2.77 -6.97
N LEU A 66 -5.63 -2.56 -6.75
CA LEU A 66 -5.10 -1.29 -6.27
C LEU A 66 -5.38 -0.14 -7.24
N LEU A 67 -5.15 -0.35 -8.53
CA LEU A 67 -5.44 0.63 -9.59
C LEU A 67 -6.94 0.94 -9.67
N THR A 68 -7.80 -0.06 -9.46
CA THR A 68 -9.25 0.15 -9.42
C THR A 68 -9.66 1.07 -8.26
N LEU A 69 -9.05 0.91 -7.08
CA LEU A 69 -9.30 1.80 -5.94
C LEU A 69 -8.72 3.20 -6.19
N GLN A 70 -7.54 3.32 -6.78
CA GLN A 70 -6.96 4.61 -7.14
C GLN A 70 -7.84 5.36 -8.16
N ALA A 71 -8.38 4.66 -9.16
CA ALA A 71 -9.29 5.24 -10.15
C ALA A 71 -10.61 5.72 -9.52
N SER A 72 -11.01 5.16 -8.38
CA SER A 72 -12.16 5.65 -7.59
C SER A 72 -11.88 6.95 -6.81
N GLY A 73 -10.63 7.43 -6.82
CA GLY A 73 -10.18 8.63 -6.11
C GLY A 73 -9.61 8.36 -4.72
N ALA A 74 -9.38 7.09 -4.35
CA ALA A 74 -8.79 6.73 -3.08
C ALA A 74 -7.28 6.94 -3.07
N LYS A 75 -6.74 7.44 -1.96
CA LYS A 75 -5.29 7.41 -1.68
C LYS A 75 -4.97 6.13 -0.93
N VAL A 76 -4.07 5.31 -1.47
CA VAL A 76 -3.72 4.01 -0.89
C VAL A 76 -2.34 4.05 -0.25
N LEU A 77 -2.26 3.55 0.98
CA LEU A 77 -1.05 3.32 1.75
C LEU A 77 -0.89 1.80 1.94
N LEU A 78 0.24 1.27 1.48
CA LEU A 78 0.62 -0.13 1.63
C LEU A 78 1.57 -0.26 2.82
N ARG A 79 1.28 -1.18 3.73
CA ARG A 79 2.13 -1.48 4.90
C ARG A 79 2.58 -2.94 4.87
N ASN A 80 3.74 -3.22 5.47
CA ASN A 80 4.33 -4.56 5.55
C ASN A 80 4.50 -5.20 4.16
N VAL A 81 4.94 -4.39 3.18
CA VAL A 81 5.22 -4.83 1.82
C VAL A 81 6.52 -5.64 1.84
N ASP A 82 6.47 -6.89 1.42
CA ASP A 82 7.67 -7.71 1.32
C ASP A 82 8.61 -7.21 0.20
N PRO A 83 9.92 -7.50 0.26
CA PRO A 83 10.88 -7.00 -0.73
C PRO A 83 10.61 -7.42 -2.18
N VAL A 84 10.05 -8.61 -2.40
CA VAL A 84 9.70 -9.12 -3.74
C VAL A 84 8.50 -8.36 -4.28
N LEU A 85 7.47 -8.15 -3.46
CA LEU A 85 6.33 -7.30 -3.83
C LEU A 85 6.77 -5.87 -4.10
N HIS A 86 7.62 -5.28 -3.24
CA HIS A 86 8.16 -3.94 -3.42
C HIS A 86 8.90 -3.81 -4.75
N ARG A 87 9.81 -4.74 -5.05
CA ARG A 87 10.53 -4.75 -6.33
C ARG A 87 9.59 -4.89 -7.53
N THR A 88 8.55 -5.71 -7.40
CA THR A 88 7.55 -5.87 -8.45
C THR A 88 6.77 -4.57 -8.68
N LEU A 89 6.38 -3.87 -7.62
CA LEU A 89 5.73 -2.56 -7.72
C LEU A 89 6.64 -1.52 -8.36
N GLN A 90 7.94 -1.51 -8.05
CA GLN A 90 8.92 -0.63 -8.68
C GLN A 90 9.08 -0.90 -10.18
N VAL A 91 9.18 -2.18 -10.59
CA VAL A 91 9.26 -2.54 -12.01
C VAL A 91 8.03 -2.05 -12.75
N LEU A 92 6.86 -2.15 -12.14
CA LEU A 92 5.59 -1.65 -12.69
C LEU A 92 5.36 -0.14 -12.51
N HIS A 93 6.31 0.58 -11.90
CA HIS A 93 6.23 2.02 -11.60
C HIS A 93 5.02 2.41 -10.72
N LEU A 94 4.49 1.44 -9.96
CA LEU A 94 3.36 1.61 -9.05
C LEU A 94 3.79 2.19 -7.70
N ASP A 95 5.08 2.16 -7.38
CA ASP A 95 5.71 2.85 -6.26
C ASP A 95 5.53 4.38 -6.31
N LYS A 96 5.33 4.95 -7.49
CA LYS A 96 5.02 6.37 -7.68
C LYS A 96 3.54 6.71 -7.49
N VAL A 97 2.67 5.69 -7.58
CA VAL A 97 1.21 5.83 -7.51
C VAL A 97 0.70 5.59 -6.09
N PHE A 98 1.33 4.66 -5.38
CA PHE A 98 0.94 4.24 -4.04
C PHE A 98 1.96 4.69 -3.00
N GLN A 99 1.48 5.05 -1.80
CA GLN A 99 2.38 5.29 -0.68
C GLN A 99 2.78 3.94 -0.07
N ILE A 100 4.07 3.74 0.18
CA ILE A 100 4.59 2.53 0.81
C ILE A 100 5.17 2.92 2.16
N ASP A 101 4.68 2.27 3.22
CA ASP A 101 5.24 2.40 4.56
C ASP A 101 6.51 1.55 4.67
N LEU A 102 7.66 2.22 4.64
CA LEU A 102 8.98 1.60 4.71
C LEU A 102 9.39 1.21 6.14
N SER A 103 8.56 1.52 7.16
CA SER A 103 8.87 1.24 8.57
C SER A 103 9.11 -0.25 8.87
N GLY A 104 8.67 -1.16 7.99
CA GLY A 104 8.91 -2.61 8.10
C GLY A 104 10.01 -3.17 7.20
N LEU A 105 10.54 -2.40 6.23
CA LEU A 105 11.52 -2.92 5.26
C LEU A 105 12.91 -3.11 5.89
N GLU A 106 13.28 -2.23 6.82
CA GLU A 106 14.53 -2.28 7.59
C GLU A 106 14.64 -3.55 8.47
N ALA A 107 13.51 -4.11 8.90
CA ALA A 107 13.51 -5.29 9.77
C ALA A 107 13.85 -6.60 9.03
N SER A 108 13.65 -6.67 7.72
CA SER A 108 13.89 -7.90 6.94
C SER A 108 15.29 -8.00 6.35
N ALA A 109 16.05 -6.90 6.27
CA ALA A 109 17.43 -6.90 5.80
C ALA A 109 18.45 -7.32 6.88
N ALA A 110 18.03 -7.34 8.15
CA ALA A 110 18.85 -7.76 9.27
C ALA A 110 18.74 -9.28 9.50
N HIS A 111 19.34 -10.10 8.62
CA HIS A 111 19.67 -11.48 8.97
C HIS A 111 20.82 -11.46 9.99
N PRO A 112 20.68 -12.07 11.18
CA PRO A 112 21.83 -12.33 12.04
C PRO A 112 22.65 -13.45 11.39
N THR A 113 23.89 -13.15 11.03
CA THR A 113 24.90 -14.17 10.72
C THR A 113 24.97 -15.15 11.90
N PRO A 114 24.84 -16.47 11.70
CA PRO A 114 25.12 -17.41 12.77
C PRO A 114 26.60 -17.31 13.11
N SER A 115 26.91 -16.77 14.29
CA SER A 115 28.24 -16.87 14.89
C SER A 115 28.55 -18.35 15.09
N VAL A 116 29.32 -18.92 14.16
CA VAL A 116 29.97 -20.21 14.33
C VAL A 116 31.03 -20.03 15.42
N SER A 117 30.66 -20.33 16.66
CA SER A 117 31.62 -20.54 17.75
C SER A 117 32.19 -21.94 17.61
N MET A 118 33.27 -22.06 16.84
CA MET A 118 34.05 -23.29 16.71
C MET A 118 35.44 -23.08 17.29
N GLY A 119 35.69 -23.75 18.43
CA GLY A 119 37.00 -24.28 18.83
C GLY A 119 37.95 -23.36 19.59
N ALA A 120 38.27 -23.77 20.82
CA ALA A 120 39.63 -24.04 21.34
C ALA A 120 39.46 -24.47 22.81
N ALA A 121 39.49 -25.78 23.07
CA ALA A 121 40.68 -26.56 23.49
C ALA A 121 40.70 -26.71 25.02
#